data_AF-A0A8J3S2Z3-F1
#
_entry.id   AF-A0A8J3S2Z3-F1
#
_cell.length_a   1.000
_cell.length_b   1.000
_cell.length_c   1.000
_cell.angle_alpha   90.00
_cell.angle_beta   90.00
_cell.angle_gamma   90.00
#
_symmetry.space_group_name_H-M   'P 1'
#
loop_
_entity.id
_entity.type
_entity.pdbx_description
1 polymer ?
#
loop_
_entity_poly.entity_id
_entity_poly.type
_entity_poly.pdbx_seq_one_letter_code
_entity_poly.pdbx_strand_id
1 'polypeptide(L)'
;MRERPTGMNEYRPFSVLLLRSPKTVAELLTGVELADDARRPGRQAFVDEVLALIPLEECTTDVARVHARLMAHVRRTGKTRGAYDLMIAATAAATARVIITMDASAAFDDLPGVRAEVIPR
;
A
#
# COMPACT_ATOMS: atom_id res chain seq x y z
N MET A 1 -12.56 -27.20 38.97
CA MET A 1 -11.21 -27.42 38.40
C MET A 1 -11.20 -26.74 37.04
N ARG A 2 -10.13 -25.98 36.79
CA ARG A 2 -10.10 -24.74 35.98
C ARG A 2 -10.48 -24.90 34.50
N GLU A 3 -11.19 -23.88 34.03
CA GLU A 3 -11.43 -23.55 32.62
C GLU A 3 -10.12 -23.50 31.84
N ARG A 4 -10.11 -24.10 30.64
CA ARG A 4 -9.00 -23.94 29.68
C ARG A 4 -9.16 -22.58 29.01
N PRO A 5 -8.14 -21.71 28.97
CA PRO A 5 -8.21 -20.51 28.18
C PRO A 5 -8.07 -20.89 26.70
N THR A 6 -9.14 -20.69 25.92
CA THR A 6 -9.10 -20.72 24.45
C THR A 6 -8.40 -19.46 23.95
N GLY A 7 -7.09 -19.40 24.19
CA GLY A 7 -6.20 -18.37 23.67
C GLY A 7 -5.49 -18.87 22.41
N MET A 8 -6.25 -19.25 21.38
CA MET A 8 -5.66 -19.38 20.04
C MET A 8 -5.74 -18.02 19.36
N ASN A 9 -4.77 -17.20 19.74
CA ASN A 9 -4.02 -16.28 18.89
C ASN A 9 -4.83 -15.75 17.70
N GLU A 10 -5.52 -14.64 17.94
CA GLU A 10 -5.99 -13.73 16.92
C GLU A 10 -4.77 -13.23 16.15
N TYR A 11 -4.33 -14.02 15.17
CA TYR A 11 -3.32 -13.61 14.20
C TYR A 11 -4.01 -12.59 13.30
N ARG A 12 -4.13 -11.35 13.78
CA ARG A 12 -4.32 -10.22 12.91
C ARG A 12 -3.01 -10.11 12.16
N PRO A 13 -2.92 -10.50 10.87
CA PRO A 13 -1.71 -10.21 10.14
C PRO A 13 -1.53 -8.70 10.28
N PHE A 14 -0.34 -8.28 10.68
CA PHE A 14 0.11 -6.93 10.42
C PHE A 14 -0.04 -6.75 8.92
N SER A 15 -1.18 -6.26 8.46
CA SER A 15 -1.40 -5.92 7.06
C SER A 15 -0.64 -4.62 6.84
N VAL A 16 0.69 -4.75 6.85
CA VAL A 16 1.62 -3.82 6.22
C VAL A 16 1.10 -3.72 4.80
N LEU A 17 0.49 -2.58 4.50
CA LEU A 17 0.08 -2.28 3.14
C LEU A 17 1.35 -1.93 2.38
N LEU A 18 2.07 -2.96 1.92
CA LEU A 18 2.96 -2.86 0.78
C LEU A 18 2.05 -2.56 -0.42
N LEU A 19 1.80 -1.28 -0.63
CA LEU A 19 0.79 -0.72 -1.52
C LEU A 19 0.95 -1.25 -2.95
N ARG A 20 0.11 -2.22 -3.33
CA ARG A 20 -0.08 -2.60 -4.72
C ARG A 20 -0.96 -1.60 -5.45
N SER A 21 -0.44 -0.39 -5.66
CA SER A 21 -0.95 0.42 -6.75
C SER A 21 -0.50 -0.20 -8.08
N PRO A 22 -1.27 -0.10 -9.18
CA PRO A 22 -0.81 -0.53 -10.50
C PRO A 22 0.55 0.07 -10.89
N LYS A 23 0.87 1.27 -10.38
CA LYS A 23 2.19 1.91 -10.55
C LYS A 23 3.30 1.15 -9.83
N THR A 24 3.11 0.72 -8.59
CA THR A 24 4.12 -0.03 -7.82
C THR A 24 4.39 -1.39 -8.44
N VAL A 25 3.33 -2.08 -8.90
CA VAL A 25 3.48 -3.34 -9.65
C VAL A 25 4.19 -3.09 -10.98
N ALA A 26 3.81 -2.04 -11.71
CA ALA A 26 4.48 -1.66 -12.94
C ALA A 26 5.96 -1.28 -12.71
N GLU A 27 6.32 -0.64 -11.61
CA GLU A 27 7.71 -0.31 -11.27
C GLU A 27 8.54 -1.56 -10.97
N LEU A 28 7.98 -2.51 -10.20
CA LEU A 28 8.62 -3.80 -9.95
C LEU A 28 8.82 -4.60 -11.24
N LEU A 29 7.79 -4.68 -12.07
CA LEU A 29 7.85 -5.36 -13.38
C LEU A 29 8.79 -4.63 -14.35
N THR A 30 8.83 -3.29 -14.34
CA THR A 30 9.82 -2.51 -15.10
C THR A 30 11.23 -2.88 -14.65
N GLY A 31 11.45 -3.10 -13.36
CA GLY A 31 12.71 -3.60 -12.83
C GLY A 31 13.09 -5.01 -13.29
N VAL A 32 12.12 -5.85 -13.68
CA VAL A 32 12.35 -7.14 -14.35
C VAL A 32 12.66 -6.92 -15.83
N GLU A 33 11.90 -6.07 -16.51
CA GLU A 33 12.07 -5.82 -17.95
C GLU A 33 13.41 -5.17 -18.30
N LEU A 34 13.95 -4.34 -17.41
CA LEU A 34 15.25 -3.70 -17.55
C LEU A 34 16.43 -4.61 -17.15
N ALA A 35 16.18 -5.80 -16.59
CA ALA A 35 17.23 -6.71 -16.18
C ALA A 35 17.82 -7.46 -17.39
N ASP A 36 19.13 -7.71 -17.35
CA ASP A 36 19.77 -8.64 -18.26
C ASP A 36 19.32 -10.09 -18.04
N ASP A 37 19.62 -10.94 -19.01
CA ASP A 37 19.16 -12.33 -19.06
C ASP A 37 19.61 -13.16 -17.84
N ALA A 38 20.75 -12.82 -17.23
CA ALA A 38 21.24 -13.52 -16.05
C ALA A 38 20.44 -13.16 -14.78
N ARG A 39 19.99 -11.91 -14.66
CA ARG A 39 19.32 -11.37 -13.46
C ARG A 39 17.79 -11.39 -13.55
N ARG A 40 17.23 -11.43 -14.76
CA ARG A 40 15.79 -11.42 -15.03
C ARG A 40 15.02 -12.54 -14.31
N PRO A 41 15.47 -13.82 -14.30
CA PRO A 41 14.72 -14.91 -13.65
C PRO A 41 14.58 -14.71 -12.13
N GLY A 42 15.65 -14.27 -11.47
CA GLY A 42 15.63 -14.03 -10.02
C GLY A 42 14.75 -12.84 -9.64
N ARG A 43 14.75 -11.77 -10.44
CA ARG A 43 13.86 -10.62 -10.22
C ARG A 43 12.40 -10.97 -10.46
N GLN A 44 12.10 -11.76 -11.49
CA GLN A 44 10.74 -12.23 -11.73
C GLN A 44 10.24 -13.08 -10.57
N ALA A 45 11.02 -14.05 -10.09
CA ALA A 45 10.65 -14.89 -8.96
C ALA A 45 10.38 -14.08 -7.68
N PHE A 46 11.21 -13.07 -7.39
CA PHE A 46 10.98 -12.16 -6.27
C PHE A 46 9.68 -11.38 -6.42
N VAL A 47 9.41 -10.83 -7.62
CA VAL A 47 8.15 -10.12 -7.88
C VAL A 47 6.97 -11.08 -7.73
N ASP A 48 7.04 -12.31 -8.24
CA ASP A 48 5.98 -13.31 -8.11
C ASP A 48 5.73 -13.76 -6.67
N GLU A 49 6.78 -13.80 -5.83
CA GLU A 49 6.64 -14.09 -4.40
C GLU A 49 5.96 -12.93 -3.66
N VAL A 50 6.35 -11.69 -3.96
CA VAL A 50 5.68 -10.47 -3.47
C VAL A 50 4.21 -10.46 -3.93
N LEU A 51 4.01 -10.68 -5.24
CA LEU A 51 2.92 -11.33 -6.01
C LEU A 51 1.90 -12.21 -5.28
N ALA A 52 2.41 -13.24 -4.61
CA ALA A 52 1.60 -14.26 -3.97
C ALA A 52 1.23 -13.91 -2.52
N LEU A 53 2.08 -13.13 -1.84
CA LEU A 53 1.94 -12.88 -0.40
C LEU A 53 1.00 -11.72 -0.05
N ILE A 54 0.75 -10.80 -0.99
CA ILE A 54 -0.04 -9.58 -0.74
C ILE A 54 -1.27 -9.56 -1.66
N PRO A 55 -2.50 -9.69 -1.15
CA PRO A 55 -3.69 -9.59 -1.98
C PRO A 55 -3.73 -8.26 -2.76
N LEU A 56 -4.14 -8.31 -4.04
CA LEU A 56 -4.41 -7.11 -4.81
C LEU A 56 -5.81 -6.61 -4.43
N GLU A 57 -5.88 -5.47 -3.73
CA GLU A 57 -7.16 -4.92 -3.33
C GLU A 57 -7.84 -4.22 -4.52
N GLU A 58 -9.05 -4.69 -4.86
CA GLU A 58 -9.87 -4.09 -5.89
C GLU A 58 -10.29 -2.67 -5.50
N CYS A 59 -10.42 -1.78 -6.50
CA CYS A 59 -10.97 -0.45 -6.28
C CYS A 59 -12.49 -0.57 -6.02
N THR A 60 -12.86 -0.68 -4.75
CA THR A 60 -14.25 -0.76 -4.33
C THR A 60 -14.92 0.62 -4.30
N THR A 61 -16.24 0.66 -4.23
CA THR A 61 -17.02 1.89 -4.04
C THR A 61 -16.59 2.68 -2.79
N ASP A 62 -16.14 1.99 -1.73
CA ASP A 62 -15.67 2.64 -0.51
C ASP A 62 -14.32 3.34 -0.71
N VAL A 63 -13.40 2.68 -1.42
CA VAL A 63 -12.13 3.30 -1.85
C VAL A 63 -12.40 4.52 -2.72
N ALA A 64 -13.34 4.42 -3.68
CA ALA A 64 -13.71 5.56 -4.54
C ALA A 64 -14.28 6.75 -3.74
N ARG A 65 -15.11 6.49 -2.72
CA ARG A 65 -15.65 7.54 -1.83
C ARG A 65 -14.55 8.23 -1.02
N VAL A 66 -13.60 7.47 -0.48
CA VAL A 66 -12.45 8.04 0.24
C VAL A 66 -11.59 8.85 -0.72
N HIS A 67 -11.30 8.32 -1.91
CA HIS A 67 -10.51 8.98 -2.93
C HIS A 67 -11.10 10.34 -3.31
N ALA A 68 -12.41 10.42 -3.54
CA ALA A 68 -13.10 11.68 -3.82
C ALA A 68 -12.94 12.70 -2.68
N ARG A 69 -13.01 12.27 -1.41
CA ARG A 69 -12.80 13.15 -0.25
C ARG A 69 -11.37 13.68 -0.18
N LEU A 70 -10.37 12.82 -0.37
CA LEU A 70 -8.96 13.21 -0.35
C LEU A 70 -8.61 14.13 -1.53
N MET A 71 -9.12 13.84 -2.73
CA MET A 71 -9.03 14.70 -3.91
C MET A 71 -9.59 16.11 -3.63
N ALA A 72 -10.77 16.20 -3.02
CA ALA A 72 -11.37 17.48 -2.67
C ALA A 72 -10.55 18.24 -1.62
N HIS A 73 -9.98 17.53 -0.63
CA HIS A 73 -9.09 18.13 0.36
C HIS A 73 -7.85 18.73 -0.30
N VAL A 74 -7.14 17.95 -1.12
CA VAL A 74 -5.94 18.38 -1.85
C VAL A 74 -6.21 19.60 -2.73
N ARG A 75 -7.33 19.59 -3.48
CA ARG A 75 -7.71 20.74 -4.33
C ARG A 75 -7.96 22.01 -3.52
N ARG A 76 -8.53 21.90 -2.31
CA ARG A 76 -8.77 23.06 -1.43
C ARG A 76 -7.48 23.59 -0.78
N THR A 77 -6.52 22.72 -0.49
CA THR A 77 -5.27 23.10 0.18
C THR A 77 -4.15 23.48 -0.79
N GLY A 78 -4.36 23.30 -2.10
CA GLY A 78 -3.40 23.67 -3.14
C GLY A 78 -2.15 22.77 -3.21
N LYS A 79 -2.10 21.68 -2.43
CA LYS A 79 -0.97 20.74 -2.43
C LYS A 79 -1.11 19.72 -3.55
N THR A 80 -0.30 19.80 -4.61
CA THR A 80 -0.26 18.75 -5.64
C THR A 80 0.18 17.43 -5.03
N ARG A 81 -0.54 16.36 -5.32
CA ARG A 81 -0.18 14.97 -4.99
C ARG A 81 -0.09 14.16 -6.27
N GLY A 82 0.76 13.14 -6.30
CA GLY A 82 0.80 12.22 -7.43
C GLY A 82 -0.57 11.59 -7.65
N ALA A 83 -0.94 11.37 -8.91
CA ALA A 83 -2.24 10.78 -9.26
C ALA A 83 -2.50 9.43 -8.55
N TYR A 84 -1.43 8.69 -8.26
CA TYR A 84 -1.48 7.38 -7.61
C TYR A 84 -1.41 7.45 -6.08
N ASP A 85 -0.78 8.48 -5.51
CA ASP A 85 -0.64 8.67 -4.06
C ASP A 85 -2.01 8.78 -3.39
N LEU A 86 -2.95 9.46 -4.05
CA LEU A 86 -4.31 9.60 -3.52
C LEU A 86 -5.13 8.32 -3.61
N MET A 87 -4.82 7.41 -4.54
CA MET A 87 -5.46 6.10 -4.61
C MET A 87 -4.91 5.17 -3.52
N ILE A 88 -3.60 5.21 -3.32
CA ILE A 88 -2.86 4.57 -2.22
C ILE A 88 -3.44 4.99 -0.86
N ALA A 89 -3.53 6.30 -0.63
CA ALA A 89 -4.07 6.89 0.58
C ALA A 89 -5.53 6.52 0.81
N ALA A 90 -6.33 6.54 -0.26
CA ALA A 90 -7.74 6.15 -0.19
C ALA A 90 -7.93 4.69 0.19
N THR A 91 -7.12 3.80 -0.38
CA THR A 91 -7.18 2.37 -0.08
C THR A 91 -6.79 2.10 1.37
N ALA A 92 -5.71 2.72 1.85
CA ALA A 92 -5.27 2.60 3.23
C ALA A 92 -6.34 3.09 4.22
N ALA A 93 -6.90 4.28 3.98
CA ALA A 93 -7.93 4.85 4.83
C ALA A 93 -9.26 4.07 4.78
N ALA A 94 -9.67 3.57 3.61
CA ALA A 94 -10.88 2.74 3.47
C ALA A 94 -10.76 1.40 4.22
N THR A 95 -9.55 0.86 4.32
CA THR A 95 -9.28 -0.46 4.92
C THR A 95 -8.68 -0.36 6.33
N ALA A 96 -8.59 0.85 6.90
CA ALA A 96 -8.01 1.16 8.20
C ALA A 96 -6.55 0.70 8.38
N ARG A 97 -5.78 0.62 7.28
CA ARG A 97 -4.38 0.18 7.25
C ARG A 97 -3.40 1.35 7.34
N VAL A 98 -2.15 1.03 7.69
CA VAL A 98 -1.02 1.98 7.73
C VAL A 98 -0.21 1.85 6.45
N ILE A 99 0.13 2.99 5.85
CA ILE A 99 1.03 3.07 4.68
C ILE A 99 2.47 2.96 5.16
N ILE A 100 3.22 2.02 4.62
CA ILE A 100 4.66 1.97 4.83
C ILE A 100 5.33 2.54 3.59
N THR A 101 6.18 3.56 3.74
CA THR A 101 6.86 4.23 2.62
C THR A 101 8.33 4.50 2.93
N MET A 102 9.17 4.50 1.90
CA MET A 102 10.54 5.03 1.99
C MET A 102 10.65 6.47 1.49
N ASP A 103 9.57 6.99 0.90
CA ASP A 103 9.47 8.36 0.43
C ASP A 103 8.81 9.24 1.50
N ALA A 104 9.64 9.90 2.30
CA ALA A 104 9.19 10.86 3.29
C ALA A 104 8.48 12.09 2.66
N SER A 105 8.85 12.44 1.42
CA SER A 105 8.32 13.63 0.74
C SER A 105 6.88 13.44 0.27
N ALA A 106 6.41 12.19 0.14
CA ALA A 106 5.02 11.87 -0.16
C ALA A 106 4.05 12.40 0.92
N ALA A 107 4.51 12.52 2.18
CA ALA A 107 3.78 13.12 3.30
C ALA A 107 2.32 12.63 3.37
N PHE A 108 2.14 11.30 3.41
CA PHE A 108 0.83 10.67 3.45
C PHE A 108 0.04 11.00 4.73
N ASP A 109 0.72 11.22 5.85
CA ASP A 109 0.10 11.62 7.13
C ASP A 109 -0.53 13.02 7.11
N ASP A 110 -0.20 13.86 6.12
CA ASP A 110 -0.89 15.14 5.92
C ASP A 110 -2.34 14.97 5.45
N LEU A 111 -2.70 13.77 4.95
CA LEU A 111 -4.02 13.51 4.40
C LEU A 111 -5.00 13.09 5.50
N PRO A 112 -6.22 13.65 5.52
CA PRO A 112 -7.18 13.37 6.57
C PRO A 112 -7.61 11.89 6.58
N GLY A 113 -7.47 11.25 7.73
CA GLY A 113 -7.85 9.85 7.92
C GLY A 113 -6.84 8.84 7.36
N VAL A 114 -5.65 9.30 6.99
CA VAL A 114 -4.55 8.45 6.50
C VAL A 114 -3.50 8.32 7.62
N ARG A 115 -2.92 7.14 7.76
CA ARG A 115 -1.78 6.87 8.64
C ARG A 115 -0.65 6.29 7.82
N ALA A 116 0.57 6.75 8.05
CA ALA A 116 1.76 6.30 7.40
C ALA A 116 2.94 6.20 8.37
N GLU A 117 3.90 5.36 8.02
CA GLU A 117 5.19 5.25 8.67
C GLU A 117 6.28 5.28 7.60
N VAL A 118 7.29 6.12 7.83
CA VAL A 118 8.44 6.24 6.95
C VAL A 118 9.56 5.33 7.45
N ILE A 119 10.01 4.41 6.60
CA ILE A 119 11.16 3.55 6.90
C ILE A 119 12.43 4.17 6.31
N PRO A 120 13.52 4.31 7.08
CA PRO A 120 14.80 4.77 6.58
C PRO A 120 15.34 3.90 5.44
N ARG A 121 16.05 4.53 4.51
CA ARG A 121 16.65 3.85 3.36
C ARG A 121 17.94 3.11 3.73
#